data_AF-A0AB33ZXE3-F1
#
_entry.id   AF-A0AB33ZXE3-F1
#
_cell.length_a   1.000
_cell.length_b   1.000
_cell.length_c   1.000
_cell.angle_alpha   90.00
_cell.angle_beta   90.00
_cell.angle_gamma   90.00
#
_symmetry.space_group_name_H-M   'P 1'
#
loop_
_entity.id
_entity.type
_entity.pdbx_description
1 polymer ?
#
loop_
_entity_poly.entity_id
_entity_poly.type
_entity_poly.pdbx_seq_one_letter_code
_entity_poly.pdbx_strand_id
1 'polypeptide(L)'
;MNNNPFNPSLSHQIINNLIFLDLETIKLSYKHIFQKANFNIDDKTILYMTKQTQEFAYAFQLLGYHVWRYATKQNKNTISISLIDEILDIYLSDLNRNVYFKVYNDLSFKEKEFVQAMVKVGKTKVKSQEIGKIMNKSANYLAVYRRKLIDDQVIKPDGYGYVSFLLPHFDKFIEQEMILNEL
;
A
#
# COMPACT_ATOMS: atom_id res chain seq x y z
N MET A 1 -10.38 -26.45 9.46
CA MET A 1 -10.06 -25.90 8.13
C MET A 1 -10.52 -24.46 8.10
N ASN A 2 -9.62 -23.52 7.81
CA ASN A 2 -9.84 -22.10 8.04
C ASN A 2 -10.62 -21.51 6.84
N ASN A 3 -11.95 -21.35 6.96
CA ASN A 3 -12.80 -20.70 5.95
C ASN A 3 -12.58 -19.19 5.92
N ASN A 4 -11.33 -18.74 5.81
CA ASN A 4 -11.00 -17.32 5.73
C ASN A 4 -11.36 -16.82 4.32
N PRO A 5 -12.37 -15.94 4.18
CA PRO A 5 -12.85 -15.46 2.88
C PRO A 5 -11.84 -14.57 2.16
N PHE A 6 -10.79 -14.14 2.85
CA PHE A 6 -9.71 -13.32 2.29
C PHE A 6 -8.49 -14.14 1.88
N ASN A 7 -8.53 -15.48 1.96
CA ASN A 7 -7.36 -16.32 1.67
C ASN A 7 -6.81 -16.04 0.26
N PRO A 8 -5.59 -15.48 0.14
CA PRO A 8 -4.98 -15.27 -1.16
C PRO A 8 -4.53 -16.62 -1.69
N SER A 9 -5.10 -17.11 -2.80
CA SER A 9 -4.52 -18.26 -3.52
C SER A 9 -3.15 -17.84 -4.07
N LEU A 10 -2.11 -18.12 -3.29
CA LEU A 10 -0.70 -17.85 -3.58
C LEU A 10 -0.27 -18.63 -4.83
N SER A 11 -0.27 -18.01 -6.03
CA SER A 11 0.67 -18.30 -7.13
C SER A 11 0.33 -17.65 -8.49
N HIS A 12 -0.92 -17.32 -8.80
CA HIS A 12 -1.30 -16.99 -10.20
C HIS A 12 -1.65 -15.53 -10.51
N GLN A 13 -1.61 -14.62 -9.53
CA GLN A 13 -2.12 -13.25 -9.72
C GLN A 13 -1.07 -12.13 -9.76
N ILE A 14 0.22 -12.45 -9.57
CA ILE A 14 1.29 -11.44 -9.49
C ILE A 14 1.45 -10.64 -10.80
N ILE A 15 0.87 -11.10 -11.92
CA ILE A 15 1.03 -10.46 -13.24
C ILE A 15 -0.16 -9.57 -13.65
N ASN A 16 -1.33 -9.63 -12.97
CA ASN A 16 -2.55 -8.89 -13.41
C ASN A 16 -3.21 -7.94 -12.35
N ASN A 17 -2.61 -7.73 -11.17
CA ASN A 17 -3.37 -7.26 -10.00
C ASN A 17 -3.13 -5.81 -9.53
N LEU A 18 -2.85 -4.83 -10.39
CA LEU A 18 -2.96 -3.40 -10.03
C LEU A 18 -4.41 -2.90 -10.14
N ILE A 19 -5.33 -3.64 -9.51
CA ILE A 19 -6.75 -3.29 -9.47
C ILE A 19 -6.98 -2.40 -8.26
N PHE A 20 -7.59 -1.24 -8.52
CA PHE A 20 -8.08 -0.33 -7.49
C PHE A 20 -9.59 -0.50 -7.35
N LEU A 21 -10.06 -0.52 -6.10
CA LEU A 21 -11.46 -0.63 -5.72
C LEU A 21 -11.93 0.71 -5.18
N ASP A 22 -13.20 1.02 -5.35
CA ASP A 22 -13.77 2.19 -4.71
C ASP A 22 -13.84 2.00 -3.18
N LEU A 23 -13.63 3.10 -2.45
CA LEU A 23 -13.59 3.10 -0.99
C LEU A 23 -14.90 2.59 -0.36
N GLU A 24 -16.04 2.86 -1.00
CA GLU A 24 -17.35 2.44 -0.50
C GLU A 24 -17.50 0.92 -0.58
N THR A 25 -17.11 0.31 -1.69
CA THR A 25 -17.06 -1.14 -1.88
C THR A 25 -16.15 -1.81 -0.88
N ILE A 26 -14.94 -1.28 -0.64
CA ILE A 26 -14.04 -1.84 0.39
C ILE A 26 -14.70 -1.81 1.77
N LYS A 27 -15.24 -0.66 2.17
CA LYS A 27 -15.90 -0.45 3.46
C LYS A 27 -17.07 -1.42 3.65
N LEU A 28 -17.96 -1.49 2.66
CA LEU A 28 -19.13 -2.38 2.70
C LEU A 28 -18.73 -3.86 2.70
N SER A 29 -17.67 -4.21 1.96
CA SER A 29 -17.16 -5.58 1.92
C SER A 29 -16.58 -6.02 3.27
N TYR A 30 -15.73 -5.21 3.90
CA TYR A 30 -15.24 -5.51 5.25
C TYR A 30 -16.39 -5.65 6.24
N LYS A 31 -17.32 -4.70 6.25
CA LYS A 31 -18.50 -4.74 7.12
C LYS A 31 -19.27 -6.04 6.95
N HIS A 32 -19.64 -6.37 5.72
CA HIS A 32 -20.41 -7.56 5.39
C HIS A 32 -19.69 -8.84 5.81
N ILE A 33 -18.41 -8.98 5.44
CA ILE A 33 -17.64 -10.21 5.66
C ILE A 33 -17.45 -10.49 7.14
N PHE A 34 -17.03 -9.50 7.93
CA PHE A 34 -16.77 -9.69 9.36
C PHE A 34 -18.07 -9.87 10.16
N GLN A 35 -19.11 -9.09 9.87
CA GLN A 35 -20.40 -9.23 10.57
C GLN A 35 -21.08 -10.57 10.26
N LYS A 36 -21.04 -11.04 9.00
CA LYS A 36 -21.57 -12.36 8.61
C LYS A 36 -20.85 -13.50 9.32
N ALA A 37 -19.59 -13.29 9.71
CA ALA A 37 -18.78 -14.22 10.49
C ALA A 37 -18.93 -14.08 12.01
N ASN A 38 -19.91 -13.28 12.48
CA ASN A 38 -20.18 -12.98 13.89
C ASN A 38 -19.06 -12.24 14.63
N PHE A 39 -18.17 -11.54 13.92
CA PHE A 39 -17.28 -10.58 14.56
C PHE A 39 -18.02 -9.28 14.87
N ASN A 40 -17.79 -8.74 16.06
CA ASN A 40 -18.16 -7.38 16.41
C ASN A 40 -17.09 -6.42 15.87
N ILE A 41 -17.49 -5.48 15.03
CA ILE A 41 -16.60 -4.48 14.43
C ILE A 41 -17.38 -3.19 14.23
N ASP A 42 -16.82 -2.07 14.70
CA ASP A 42 -17.45 -0.76 14.59
C ASP A 42 -17.06 -0.05 13.29
N ASP A 43 -17.84 0.97 12.90
CA ASP A 43 -17.60 1.71 11.66
C ASP A 43 -16.24 2.44 11.67
N LYS A 44 -15.75 2.87 12.84
CA LYS A 44 -14.42 3.50 12.97
C LYS A 44 -13.30 2.52 12.61
N THR A 45 -13.38 1.27 13.08
CA THR A 45 -12.40 0.23 12.76
C THR A 45 -12.48 -0.15 11.29
N ILE A 46 -13.67 -0.23 10.71
CA ILE A 46 -13.83 -0.50 9.27
C ILE A 46 -13.20 0.62 8.43
N LEU A 47 -13.44 1.89 8.78
CA LEU A 47 -12.82 3.03 8.10
C LEU A 47 -11.30 3.02 8.26
N TYR A 48 -10.81 2.65 9.44
CA TYR A 48 -9.37 2.51 9.67
C TYR A 48 -8.76 1.43 8.76
N MET A 49 -9.36 0.23 8.71
CA MET A 49 -8.92 -0.84 7.81
C MET A 49 -8.96 -0.38 6.35
N THR A 50 -10.06 0.23 5.92
CA THR A 50 -10.23 0.77 4.55
C THR A 50 -9.13 1.76 4.20
N LYS A 51 -8.74 2.64 5.14
CA LYS A 51 -7.67 3.62 4.92
C LYS A 51 -6.31 2.94 4.68
N GLN A 52 -6.01 1.85 5.37
CA GLN A 52 -4.73 1.14 5.19
C GLN A 52 -4.61 0.49 3.80
N THR A 53 -5.74 0.22 3.12
CA THR A 53 -5.69 -0.43 1.81
C THR A 53 -5.30 0.51 0.67
N GLN A 54 -5.45 1.83 0.85
CA GLN A 54 -5.36 2.86 -0.20
C GLN A 54 -5.94 2.38 -1.54
N GLU A 55 -7.18 1.86 -1.48
CA GLU A 55 -7.95 1.40 -2.64
C GLU A 55 -7.36 0.18 -3.36
N PHE A 56 -6.18 -0.29 -2.99
CA PHE A 56 -5.49 -1.39 -3.66
C PHE A 56 -6.14 -2.74 -3.30
N ALA A 57 -6.68 -3.45 -4.29
CA ALA A 57 -7.47 -4.66 -4.08
C ALA A 57 -6.70 -5.76 -3.34
N TYR A 58 -5.41 -5.93 -3.67
CA TYR A 58 -4.57 -6.89 -2.98
C TYR A 58 -4.30 -6.51 -1.53
N ALA A 59 -4.09 -5.23 -1.24
CA ALA A 59 -3.97 -4.75 0.14
C ALA A 59 -5.26 -4.96 0.94
N PHE A 60 -6.43 -4.76 0.32
CA PHE A 60 -7.72 -5.10 0.92
C PHE A 60 -7.81 -6.58 1.31
N GLN A 61 -7.48 -7.47 0.39
CA GLN A 61 -7.49 -8.92 0.64
C GLN A 61 -6.50 -9.30 1.73
N LEU A 62 -5.25 -8.86 1.61
CA LEU A 62 -4.17 -9.24 2.52
C LEU A 62 -4.45 -8.76 3.95
N LEU A 63 -4.89 -7.50 4.13
CA LEU A 63 -5.22 -6.98 5.45
C LEU A 63 -6.37 -7.77 6.08
N GLY A 64 -7.45 -8.03 5.32
CA GLY A 64 -8.57 -8.84 5.79
C GLY A 64 -8.13 -10.25 6.21
N TYR A 65 -7.22 -10.86 5.44
CA TYR A 65 -6.64 -12.16 5.75
C TYR A 65 -5.91 -12.19 7.10
N HIS A 66 -5.02 -11.22 7.35
CA HIS A 66 -4.28 -11.15 8.62
C HIS A 66 -5.19 -10.87 9.82
N VAL A 67 -6.13 -9.94 9.68
CA VAL A 67 -7.09 -9.60 10.73
C VAL A 67 -7.92 -10.82 11.14
N TRP A 68 -8.49 -11.52 10.15
CA TRP A 68 -9.26 -12.74 10.39
C TRP A 68 -8.41 -13.82 11.07
N ARG A 69 -7.22 -14.10 10.51
CA ARG A 69 -6.33 -15.14 11.05
C ARG A 69 -5.93 -14.84 12.48
N TYR A 70 -5.62 -13.58 12.78
CA TYR A 70 -5.22 -13.15 14.10
C TYR A 70 -6.37 -13.21 15.11
N ALA A 71 -7.53 -12.64 14.77
CA ALA A 71 -8.71 -12.66 15.64
C ALA A 71 -9.13 -14.10 15.99
N THR A 72 -9.19 -14.98 15.00
CA THR A 72 -9.52 -16.40 15.22
C THR A 72 -8.47 -17.12 16.05
N LYS A 73 -7.17 -16.91 15.79
CA LYS A 73 -6.09 -17.54 16.58
C LYS A 73 -6.12 -17.11 18.04
N GLN A 74 -6.49 -15.85 18.32
CA GLN A 74 -6.56 -15.29 19.67
C GLN A 74 -7.93 -15.48 20.34
N ASN A 75 -8.87 -16.19 19.70
CA ASN A 75 -10.26 -16.33 20.16
C ASN A 75 -10.94 -14.97 20.46
N LYS A 76 -10.56 -13.90 19.74
CA LYS A 76 -11.18 -12.57 19.87
C LYS A 76 -12.44 -12.53 19.01
N ASN A 77 -13.56 -12.09 19.59
CA ASN A 77 -14.81 -11.87 18.85
C ASN A 77 -14.98 -10.42 18.37
N THR A 78 -14.13 -9.50 18.86
CA THR A 78 -14.20 -8.07 18.56
C THR A 78 -12.95 -7.67 17.80
N ILE A 79 -13.13 -6.98 16.67
CA ILE A 79 -12.07 -6.40 15.86
C ILE A 79 -12.02 -4.91 16.19
N SER A 80 -10.92 -4.47 16.78
CA SER A 80 -10.64 -3.08 17.16
C SER A 80 -9.45 -2.53 16.37
N ILE A 81 -9.31 -1.20 16.33
CA ILE A 81 -8.11 -0.54 15.78
C ILE A 81 -6.82 -1.10 16.41
N SER A 82 -6.79 -1.32 17.74
CA SER A 82 -5.62 -1.89 18.42
C SER A 82 -5.24 -3.28 17.91
N LEU A 83 -6.23 -4.12 17.55
CA LEU A 83 -5.97 -5.41 16.92
C LEU A 83 -5.33 -5.25 15.54
N ILE A 84 -5.80 -4.28 14.75
CA ILE A 84 -5.21 -3.96 13.44
C ILE A 84 -3.75 -3.50 13.62
N ASP A 85 -3.50 -2.64 14.61
CA ASP A 85 -2.15 -2.15 14.91
C ASP A 85 -1.20 -3.29 15.32
N GLU A 86 -1.67 -4.26 16.12
CA GLU A 86 -0.90 -5.47 16.50
C GLU A 86 -0.44 -6.31 15.30
N ILE A 87 -1.14 -6.26 14.16
CA ILE A 87 -0.80 -7.04 12.96
C ILE A 87 -0.23 -6.20 11.81
N LEU A 88 -0.13 -4.88 11.99
CA LEU A 88 0.18 -3.96 10.90
C LEU A 88 1.57 -4.24 10.32
N ASP A 89 2.56 -4.52 11.16
CA ASP A 89 3.92 -4.86 10.71
C ASP A 89 3.97 -6.14 9.88
N ILE A 90 3.15 -7.14 10.24
CA ILE A 90 3.06 -8.40 9.48
C ILE A 90 2.45 -8.13 8.10
N TYR A 91 1.36 -7.36 8.07
CA TYR A 91 0.70 -6.95 6.84
C TYR A 91 1.65 -6.17 5.91
N LEU A 92 2.37 -5.18 6.46
CA LEU A 92 3.36 -4.41 5.69
C LEU A 92 4.52 -5.28 5.20
N SER A 93 5.02 -6.21 6.03
CA SER A 93 6.06 -7.15 5.62
C SER A 93 5.62 -8.03 4.44
N ASP A 94 4.38 -8.51 4.45
CA ASP A 94 3.84 -9.33 3.36
C ASP A 94 3.57 -8.50 2.10
N LEU A 95 3.12 -7.24 2.21
CA LEU A 95 3.07 -6.33 1.06
C LEU A 95 4.46 -6.11 0.44
N ASN A 96 5.45 -5.87 1.30
CA ASN A 96 6.84 -5.65 0.90
C ASN A 96 7.37 -6.85 0.10
N ARG A 97 7.23 -8.05 0.68
CA ARG A 97 7.71 -9.30 0.10
C ARG A 97 6.98 -9.67 -1.19
N ASN A 98 5.67 -9.53 -1.22
CA ASN A 98 4.84 -10.09 -2.29
C ASN A 98 4.72 -9.16 -3.50
N VAL A 99 4.86 -7.85 -3.30
CA VAL A 99 4.63 -6.84 -4.35
C VAL A 99 5.77 -5.84 -4.43
N TYR A 100 6.07 -5.13 -3.34
CA TYR A 100 6.86 -3.90 -3.41
C TYR A 100 8.33 -4.13 -3.75
N PHE A 101 8.92 -5.22 -3.26
CA PHE A 101 10.29 -5.58 -3.62
C PHE A 101 10.46 -5.80 -5.12
N LYS A 102 9.49 -6.46 -5.77
CA LYS A 102 9.51 -6.65 -7.21
C LYS A 102 9.33 -5.32 -7.95
N VAL A 103 8.29 -4.55 -7.61
CA VAL A 103 8.01 -3.25 -8.23
C VAL A 103 9.23 -2.35 -8.16
N TYR A 104 9.86 -2.23 -6.99
CA TYR A 104 11.02 -1.39 -6.80
C TYR A 104 12.25 -1.89 -7.55
N ASN A 105 12.48 -3.20 -7.62
CA ASN A 105 13.63 -3.75 -8.36
C ASN A 105 13.50 -3.64 -9.87
N ASP A 106 12.27 -3.63 -10.39
CA ASP A 106 12.01 -3.41 -11.81
C ASP A 106 12.25 -1.93 -12.22
N LEU A 107 12.30 -1.00 -11.26
CA LEU A 107 12.65 0.41 -11.53
C LEU A 107 14.10 0.57 -11.97
N SER A 108 14.32 1.39 -13.00
CA SER A 108 15.66 1.84 -13.37
C SER A 108 16.29 2.69 -12.26
N PHE A 109 17.62 2.83 -12.31
CA PHE A 109 18.35 3.68 -11.36
C PHE A 109 17.77 5.10 -11.25
N LYS A 110 17.31 5.66 -12.38
CA LYS A 110 16.77 7.02 -12.43
C LYS A 110 15.35 7.13 -11.86
N GLU A 111 14.56 6.08 -12.00
CA GLU A 111 13.25 5.97 -11.36
C GLU A 111 13.39 5.79 -9.85
N LYS A 112 14.35 4.96 -9.40
CA LYS A 112 14.70 4.83 -7.99
C LYS A 112 15.11 6.18 -7.38
N GLU A 113 16.00 6.93 -8.03
CA GLU A 113 16.37 8.29 -7.57
C GLU A 113 15.14 9.22 -7.41
N PHE A 114 14.16 9.12 -8.30
CA PHE A 114 12.95 9.93 -8.25
C PHE A 114 12.05 9.57 -7.05
N VAL A 115 11.76 8.29 -6.84
CA VAL A 115 10.89 7.86 -5.73
C VAL A 115 11.57 8.05 -4.37
N GLN A 116 12.88 7.87 -4.29
CA GLN A 116 13.67 8.21 -3.10
C GLN A 116 13.65 9.71 -2.82
N ALA A 117 13.73 10.55 -3.86
CA ALA A 117 13.57 11.99 -3.70
C ALA A 117 12.17 12.38 -3.20
N MET A 118 11.12 11.66 -3.58
CA MET A 118 9.78 11.86 -3.00
C MET A 118 9.77 11.56 -1.51
N VAL A 119 10.36 10.44 -1.08
CA VAL A 119 10.48 10.07 0.35
C VAL A 119 11.24 11.14 1.13
N LYS A 120 12.37 11.63 0.59
CA LYS A 120 13.18 12.69 1.22
C LYS A 120 12.44 14.02 1.42
N VAL A 121 11.39 14.31 0.63
CA VAL A 121 10.55 15.49 0.85
C VAL A 121 9.66 15.34 2.11
N GLY A 122 9.38 14.10 2.52
CA GLY A 122 8.65 13.81 3.77
C GLY A 122 7.16 14.16 3.72
N LYS A 123 6.56 14.23 2.53
CA LYS A 123 5.13 14.54 2.32
C LYS A 123 4.48 13.43 1.50
N THR A 124 3.21 13.13 1.81
CA THR A 124 2.41 12.16 1.03
C THR A 124 2.12 12.64 -0.39
N LYS A 125 1.94 13.96 -0.54
CA LYS A 125 1.71 14.67 -1.80
C LYS A 125 2.86 15.61 -2.07
N VAL A 126 3.60 15.36 -3.14
CA VAL A 126 4.89 16.01 -3.42
C VAL A 126 4.83 16.81 -4.72
N LYS A 127 5.26 18.08 -4.69
CA LYS A 127 5.36 18.89 -5.91
C LYS A 127 6.57 18.43 -6.72
N SER A 128 6.43 18.22 -8.03
CA SER A 128 7.54 17.78 -8.88
C SER A 128 8.75 18.72 -8.83
N GLN A 129 8.52 20.02 -8.55
CA GLN A 129 9.61 20.98 -8.34
C GLN A 129 10.45 20.68 -7.09
N GLU A 130 9.84 20.19 -6.00
CA GLU A 130 10.58 19.81 -4.78
C GLU A 130 11.46 18.59 -5.05
N ILE A 131 10.94 17.61 -5.79
CA ILE A 131 11.71 16.44 -6.26
C ILE A 131 12.93 16.87 -7.08
N GLY A 132 12.73 17.82 -7.99
CA GLY A 132 13.80 18.39 -8.81
C GLY A 132 14.92 19.04 -8.03
N LYS A 133 14.58 19.73 -6.93
CA LYS A 133 15.57 20.33 -6.02
C LYS A 133 16.40 19.25 -5.33
N ILE A 134 15.78 18.18 -4.85
CA ILE A 134 16.49 17.06 -4.20
C ILE A 134 17.41 16.34 -5.20
N MET A 135 16.95 16.10 -6.42
CA MET A 135 17.73 15.41 -7.45
C MET A 135 18.76 16.31 -8.16
N ASN A 136 18.69 17.63 -7.97
CA ASN A 136 19.40 18.63 -8.75
C ASN A 136 19.19 18.45 -10.28
N LYS A 137 17.92 18.35 -10.70
CA LYS A 137 17.53 18.11 -12.11
C LYS A 137 16.48 19.10 -12.61
N SER A 138 16.49 19.32 -13.93
CA SER A 138 15.54 20.21 -14.60
C SER A 138 14.13 19.63 -14.67
N ALA A 139 13.12 20.49 -14.87
CA ALA A 139 11.74 20.06 -15.03
C ALA A 139 11.54 19.09 -16.20
N ASN A 140 12.25 19.30 -17.32
CA ASN A 140 12.19 18.42 -18.49
C ASN A 140 12.70 17.01 -18.17
N TYR A 141 13.79 16.92 -17.40
CA TYR A 141 14.33 15.64 -16.95
C TYR A 141 13.31 14.90 -16.08
N LEU A 142 12.71 15.60 -15.11
CA LEU A 142 11.69 15.00 -14.22
C LEU A 142 10.43 14.58 -14.97
N ALA A 143 10.00 15.33 -15.99
CA ALA A 143 8.79 15.02 -16.74
C ALA A 143 8.86 13.65 -17.42
N VAL A 144 10.04 13.23 -17.88
CA VAL A 144 10.26 11.91 -18.49
C VAL A 144 10.02 10.80 -17.46
N TYR A 145 10.70 10.84 -16.32
CA TYR A 145 10.60 9.80 -15.29
C TYR A 145 9.27 9.84 -14.54
N ARG A 146 8.69 11.03 -14.35
CA ARG A 146 7.33 11.18 -13.83
C ARG A 146 6.33 10.44 -14.71
N ARG A 147 6.43 10.56 -16.04
CA ARG A 147 5.52 9.87 -16.97
C ARG A 147 5.69 8.35 -16.84
N LYS A 148 6.93 7.86 -16.90
CA LYS A 148 7.22 6.43 -16.76
C LYS A 148 6.67 5.84 -15.46
N LEU A 149 6.94 6.49 -14.32
CA LEU A 149 6.43 6.03 -13.02
C LEU A 149 4.89 6.04 -12.91
N ILE A 150 4.20 6.88 -13.68
CA ILE A 150 2.74 6.86 -13.79
C ILE A 150 2.30 5.69 -14.66
N ASP A 151 2.94 5.49 -15.81
CA ASP A 151 2.64 4.41 -16.75
C ASP A 151 2.88 3.03 -16.09
N ASP A 152 3.95 2.92 -15.30
CA ASP A 152 4.30 1.75 -14.49
C ASP A 152 3.48 1.64 -13.19
N GLN A 153 2.53 2.56 -12.97
CA GLN A 153 1.59 2.55 -11.85
C GLN A 153 2.27 2.53 -10.46
N VAL A 154 3.41 3.23 -10.34
CA VAL A 154 4.12 3.42 -9.06
C VAL A 154 3.67 4.70 -8.37
N ILE A 155 3.39 5.75 -9.15
CA ILE A 155 2.88 7.03 -8.67
C ILE A 155 1.62 7.43 -9.44
N LYS A 156 0.86 8.38 -8.89
CA LYS A 156 -0.28 9.01 -9.56
C LYS A 156 -0.18 10.53 -9.54
N PRO A 157 -0.75 11.23 -10.56
CA PRO A 157 -1.03 12.66 -10.44
C PRO A 157 -1.94 12.94 -9.24
N ASP A 158 -1.62 13.97 -8.48
CA ASP A 158 -2.42 14.42 -7.33
C ASP A 158 -2.62 15.94 -7.41
N GLY A 159 -3.22 16.42 -8.50
CA GLY A 159 -3.37 17.85 -8.79
C GLY A 159 -2.19 18.46 -9.57
N TYR A 160 -2.27 19.77 -9.82
CA TYR A 160 -1.39 20.46 -10.77
C TYR A 160 0.08 20.47 -10.33
N GLY A 161 0.90 19.66 -11.02
CA GLY A 161 2.34 19.54 -10.74
C GLY A 161 2.67 18.74 -9.48
N TYR A 162 1.70 18.02 -8.91
CA TYR A 162 1.88 17.18 -7.74
C TYR A 162 1.76 15.69 -8.11
N VAL A 163 2.42 14.86 -7.32
CA VAL A 163 2.38 13.41 -7.40
C VAL A 163 2.34 12.80 -6.00
N SER A 164 1.76 11.62 -5.91
CA SER A 164 1.69 10.80 -4.70
C SER A 164 1.97 9.36 -5.07
N PHE A 165 2.45 8.55 -4.14
CA PHE A 165 2.57 7.12 -4.37
C PHE A 165 1.20 6.52 -4.66
N LEU A 166 1.16 5.58 -5.61
CA LEU A 166 -0.07 4.86 -5.92
C LEU A 166 -0.24 3.65 -5.00
N LEU A 167 0.87 3.01 -4.61
CA LEU A 167 0.89 1.81 -3.79
C LEU A 167 0.83 2.16 -2.28
N PRO A 168 0.04 1.41 -1.49
CA PRO A 168 -0.09 1.64 -0.04
C PRO A 168 1.25 1.58 0.69
N HIS A 169 1.55 2.58 1.52
CA HIS A 169 2.75 2.58 2.37
C HIS A 169 4.08 2.36 1.62
N PHE A 170 4.12 2.60 0.31
CA PHE A 170 5.31 2.35 -0.50
C PHE A 170 6.44 3.34 -0.19
N ASP A 171 6.11 4.51 0.33
CA ASP A 171 7.05 5.46 0.91
C ASP A 171 7.87 4.83 2.06
N LYS A 172 7.20 4.15 2.99
CA LYS A 172 7.86 3.45 4.10
C LYS A 172 8.75 2.32 3.62
N PHE A 173 8.31 1.58 2.60
CA PHE A 173 9.13 0.53 1.99
C PHE A 173 10.41 1.12 1.37
N ILE A 174 10.30 2.19 0.59
CA ILE A 174 11.47 2.86 -0.01
C ILE A 174 12.41 3.40 1.07
N GLU A 175 11.88 3.99 2.14
CA GLU A 175 12.68 4.47 3.27
C GLU A 175 13.50 3.33 3.91
N GLN A 176 12.90 2.17 4.13
CA GLN A 176 13.59 0.98 4.63
C GLN A 176 14.70 0.51 3.68
N GLU A 177 14.40 0.43 2.38
CA GLU A 177 15.40 0.06 1.36
C GLU A 177 16.55 1.05 1.30
N MET A 178 16.30 2.35 1.46
CA MET A 178 17.36 3.36 1.51
C MET A 178 18.30 3.13 2.70
N ILE A 179 17.76 2.89 3.89
CA ILE A 179 18.55 2.60 5.10
C ILE A 179 19.36 1.32 4.91
N LEU A 180 18.75 0.25 4.38
CA LEU A 180 19.43 -1.03 4.17
C LEU A 180 20.60 -0.94 3.19
N ASN A 181 20.52 -0.06 2.19
CA ASN A 181 21.60 0.15 1.21
C ASN A 181 22.73 1.06 1.73
N GLU A 182 22.52 1.75 2.86
CA GLU A 182 23.52 2.61 3.52
C GLU A 182 24.33 1.87 4.61
N LEU A 183 23.88 0.67 5.01
CA LEU A 183 24.56 -0.21 5.98
C LEU A 183 25.61 -1.10 5.33
#